data_AF-A0A6G2D7L8-F1
#
_entry.id   AF-A0A6G2D7L8-F1
#
_cell.length_a   1.000
_cell.length_b   1.000
_cell.length_c   1.000
_cell.angle_alpha   90.00
_cell.angle_beta   90.00
_cell.angle_gamma   90.00
#
_symmetry.space_group_name_H-M   'P 1'
#
loop_
_entity.id
_entity.type
_entity.pdbx_description
1 polymer ?
#
loop_
_entity_poly.entity_id
_entity_poly.type
_entity_poly.pdbx_seq_one_letter_code
_entity_poly.pdbx_strand_id
1 'polypeptide(L)' 'DQALLNNMAQVDIIHGIGTGVIREGVTKYLQRNKQVKSFGYAPQNAGGSGATIVTFKG' A
#
# COMPACT_ATOMS: atom_id res chain seq x y z
N ASP A 1 -0.23 17.59 -4.54
CA ASP A 1 0.20 18.03 -3.20
C ASP A 1 -0.08 17.07 -2.04
N GLN A 2 0.49 15.86 -2.07
CA GLN A 2 1.16 15.17 -0.93
C GLN A 2 2.29 14.24 -1.46
N ALA A 3 2.65 14.39 -2.74
CA ALA A 3 3.43 13.44 -3.52
C ALA A 3 4.82 13.96 -3.89
N LEU A 4 5.23 15.11 -3.36
CA LEU A 4 6.52 15.71 -3.67
C LEU A 4 7.40 15.75 -2.43
N LEU A 5 8.58 15.14 -2.57
CA LEU A 5 9.81 15.47 -1.86
C LEU A 5 10.02 14.84 -0.48
N ASN A 6 10.06 13.51 -0.42
CA ASN A 6 10.99 12.79 0.44
C ASN A 6 11.22 11.41 -0.19
N ASN A 7 12.49 10.99 -0.39
CA ASN A 7 12.91 9.64 -0.76
C ASN A 7 11.78 8.61 -0.54
N MET A 8 11.12 8.12 -1.60
CA MET A 8 9.86 7.34 -1.55
C MET A 8 10.03 6.00 -0.81
N ALA A 9 10.27 6.07 0.48
CA ALA A 9 10.32 4.96 1.40
C ALA A 9 8.91 4.41 1.59
N GLN A 10 7.85 5.16 1.25
CA GLN A 10 6.47 4.76 1.43
C GLN A 10 5.56 5.18 0.27
N VAL A 11 4.62 4.31 -0.10
CA VAL A 11 3.54 4.59 -1.06
C VAL A 11 2.22 4.06 -0.53
N ASP A 12 1.13 4.73 -0.90
CA ASP A 12 -0.23 4.31 -0.58
C ASP A 12 -0.91 3.78 -1.84
N ILE A 13 -1.39 2.53 -1.77
CA ILE A 13 -2.11 1.87 -2.86
C ILE A 13 -3.60 1.88 -2.54
N ILE A 14 -4.34 2.77 -3.17
CA ILE A 14 -5.80 2.85 -3.06
C ILE A 14 -6.40 1.83 -4.02
N HIS A 15 -7.05 0.80 -3.47
CA HIS A 15 -7.68 -0.26 -4.27
C HIS A 15 -9.19 -0.39 -4.02
N GLY A 16 -9.73 0.40 -3.08
CA GLY A 16 -11.13 0.32 -2.65
C GLY A 16 -11.43 -0.98 -1.90
N ILE A 17 -12.65 -1.08 -1.37
CA ILE A 17 -13.11 -2.28 -0.65
C ILE A 17 -13.61 -3.32 -1.64
N GLY A 18 -14.62 -2.94 -2.45
CA GLY A 18 -15.17 -3.75 -3.54
C GLY A 18 -15.39 -5.23 -3.19
N THR A 19 -15.18 -6.10 -4.17
CA THR A 19 -15.18 -7.56 -3.97
C THR A 19 -13.88 -8.08 -3.32
N GLY A 20 -12.89 -7.22 -3.09
CA GLY A 20 -11.58 -7.61 -2.56
C GLY A 20 -10.59 -8.17 -3.59
N VAL A 21 -10.99 -8.37 -4.86
CA VAL A 21 -10.09 -8.94 -5.89
C VAL A 21 -8.83 -8.11 -6.11
N ILE A 22 -8.94 -6.78 -6.17
CA ILE A 22 -7.77 -5.90 -6.32
C ILE A 22 -6.89 -5.96 -5.06
N ARG A 23 -7.49 -5.93 -3.87
CA ARG A 23 -6.78 -6.07 -2.59
C ARG A 23 -5.97 -7.36 -2.52
N GLU A 24 -6.54 -8.49 -2.94
CA GLU A 24 -5.84 -9.76 -3.01
C GLU A 24 -4.68 -9.75 -4.01
N GLY A 25 -4.90 -9.16 -5.19
CA GLY A 25 -3.85 -9.00 -6.21
C GLY A 25 -2.67 -8.15 -5.70
N VAL A 26 -2.97 -7.00 -5.07
CA VAL A 26 -1.99 -6.13 -4.42
C VAL A 26 -1.23 -6.89 -3.35
N THR A 27 -1.93 -7.60 -2.47
CA THR A 27 -1.31 -8.39 -1.39
C THR A 27 -0.33 -9.44 -1.94
N LYS A 28 -0.76 -10.23 -2.94
CA LYS A 28 0.09 -11.26 -3.58
C LYS A 28 1.32 -10.66 -4.25
N TYR A 29 1.17 -9.51 -4.90
CA TYR A 29 2.27 -8.80 -5.53
C TYR A 29 3.30 -8.32 -4.48
N LEU A 30 2.83 -7.64 -3.43
CA LEU A 30 3.71 -7.06 -2.39
C LEU A 30 4.46 -8.13 -1.60
N GLN A 31 3.81 -9.27 -1.28
CA GLN A 31 4.47 -10.40 -0.60
C GLN A 31 5.67 -10.95 -1.37
N ARG A 32 5.69 -10.83 -2.70
CA ARG A 32 6.76 -11.36 -3.56
C ARG A 32 7.81 -10.31 -3.92
N ASN A 33 7.51 -9.03 -3.66
CA ASN A 33 8.39 -7.94 -4.05
C ASN A 33 9.54 -7.80 -3.04
N LYS A 34 10.76 -8.14 -3.45
CA LYS A 34 11.97 -8.09 -2.60
C LYS A 34 12.35 -6.68 -2.14
N GLN A 35 11.88 -5.63 -2.84
CA GLN A 35 12.12 -4.24 -2.44
C GLN A 35 11.14 -3.78 -1.36
N VAL A 36 10.06 -4.52 -1.09
CA VAL A 36 9.14 -4.19 0.01
C VAL A 36 9.78 -4.57 1.34
N LYS A 37 9.77 -3.63 2.28
CA LYS A 37 10.15 -3.81 3.68
C LYS A 37 8.96 -4.27 4.52
N SER A 38 7.82 -3.62 4.35
CA SER A 38 6.56 -3.93 5.04
C SER A 38 5.38 -3.37 4.28
N PHE A 39 4.18 -3.91 4.51
CA PHE A 39 2.94 -3.31 4.04
C PHE A 39 1.77 -3.71 4.95
N GLY A 40 0.70 -2.91 4.94
CA GLY A 40 -0.51 -3.14 5.74
C GLY A 40 -1.63 -2.19 5.35
N TYR A 41 -2.84 -2.40 5.90
CA TYR A 41 -3.95 -1.50 5.61
C TYR A 41 -3.70 -0.11 6.17
N ALA A 42 -4.27 0.89 5.50
CA ALA A 42 -4.27 2.24 6.00
C ALA A 42 -5.09 2.35 7.30
N PRO A 43 -4.80 3.35 8.16
CA PRO A 43 -5.68 3.72 9.28
C PRO A 43 -7.13 3.95 8.84
N GLN A 44 -8.08 3.74 9.75
CA GLN A 44 -9.51 3.87 9.44
C GLN A 44 -9.91 5.28 8.93
N ASN A 45 -9.24 6.32 9.42
CA ASN A 45 -9.44 7.71 8.99
C ASN A 45 -8.71 8.05 7.68
N ALA A 46 -7.96 7.12 7.10
CA ALA A 46 -7.17 7.28 5.87
C ALA A 46 -7.47 6.17 4.84
N GLY A 47 -8.70 5.68 4.80
CA GLY A 47 -9.16 4.69 3.81
C GLY A 47 -9.26 3.24 4.31
N GLY A 48 -8.77 2.96 5.52
CA GLY A 48 -8.95 1.65 6.16
C GLY A 48 -8.49 0.48 5.28
N SER A 49 -9.27 -0.60 5.28
CA SER A 49 -9.04 -1.78 4.43
C SER A 49 -9.25 -1.56 2.93
N GLY A 50 -9.59 -0.33 2.51
CA GLY A 50 -9.65 0.08 1.10
C GLY A 50 -8.34 0.64 0.55
N ALA A 51 -7.32 0.80 1.39
CA ALA A 51 -5.98 1.21 0.99
C ALA A 51 -4.90 0.39 1.69
N THR A 52 -3.79 0.18 1.00
CA THR A 52 -2.60 -0.50 1.54
C THR A 52 -1.42 0.45 1.54
N ILE A 53 -0.83 0.70 2.72
CA ILE A 53 0.41 1.44 2.88
C ILE A 53 1.57 0.48 2.71
N VAL A 54 2.53 0.83 1.86
CA VAL A 54 3.71 0.01 1.53
C VAL A 54 4.96 0.80 1.85
N THR A 55 5.90 0.18 2.57
CA THR A 55 7.23 0.73 2.83
C THR A 55 8.27 -0.06 2.05
N PHE A 56 9.16 0.62 1.31
CA PHE A 56 10.25 0.00 0.56
C PHE A 56 11.57 -0.01 1.35
N LYS A 57 12.48 -0.90 0.97
CA LYS A 57 13.87 -0.91 1.42
C LYS A 57 14.59 0.27 0.75
N GLY A 58 15.36 1.01 1.55
CA GLY A 58 16.29 2.04 1.04
C GLY A 58 17.49 1.43 0.34
#